data_AF-U2RBQ0-F1
#
_entry.id   AF-U2RBQ0-F1
#
_cell.length_a   1.000
_cell.length_b   1.000
_cell.length_c   1.000
_cell.angle_alpha   90.00
_cell.angle_beta   90.00
_cell.angle_gamma   90.00
#
_symmetry.space_group_name_H-M   'P 1'
#
loop_
_entity.id
_entity.type
_entity.pdbx_description
1 polymer ?
#
loop_
_entity_poly.entity_id
_entity_poly.type
_entity_poly.pdbx_seq_one_letter_code
_entity_poly.pdbx_strand_id
1 'polypeptide(L)'
;MKKIIYAITVFFTINFGLNAYTLRENVQETLSKRGVKQSVIDETADFLLDSRGEMSIIPQQNEIDSLIDRAETLLKKDKNNIMIKQYLSSMYLKKGGNKNNLKAQKINEENLKDKGITDFDKWSATGLYYYQIGEKKKAQEYFDKIKEKYKEKPAVYNLIEIVIMDIDILRDSQNFSQLIVDTATNEKKMKEIQEISKKQVEKMKIVKDFFQSEENKREFGVVDELVYSFDLLLNLSKINEIMQKDLKQDGEFKIKTIKEATDYYLRNIANNEKMTEDSIKYNIILENMYLRIMVILVSDDEKESAEFSKKLEKSKLYRIFEKLEK
;
A
#
# COMPACT_ATOMS: atom_id res chain seq x y z
N MET A 1 -44.09 -21.02 -34.04
CA MET A 1 -42.79 -21.72 -33.96
C MET A 1 -41.66 -20.71 -34.02
N LYS A 2 -40.83 -20.72 -32.97
CA LYS A 2 -39.44 -20.27 -32.81
C LYS A 2 -38.93 -19.00 -33.53
N LYS A 3 -38.72 -17.98 -32.68
CA LYS A 3 -37.67 -16.95 -32.66
C LYS A 3 -36.38 -17.36 -33.36
N ILE A 4 -35.80 -16.47 -34.17
CA ILE A 4 -34.35 -16.24 -34.20
C ILE A 4 -34.12 -14.73 -34.26
N ILE A 5 -33.69 -14.19 -33.13
CA ILE A 5 -33.18 -12.83 -32.94
C ILE A 5 -31.82 -12.77 -33.66
N TYR A 6 -31.58 -11.72 -34.43
CA TYR A 6 -30.25 -11.38 -34.93
C TYR A 6 -29.33 -11.18 -33.72
N ALA A 7 -28.54 -12.21 -33.41
CA ALA A 7 -27.50 -12.16 -32.41
C ALA A 7 -26.44 -11.17 -32.90
N ILE A 8 -26.44 -10.00 -32.24
CA ILE A 8 -25.30 -9.11 -32.14
C ILE A 8 -24.09 -9.97 -31.84
N THR A 9 -23.28 -10.22 -32.86
CA THR A 9 -21.99 -10.89 -32.71
C THR A 9 -21.02 -9.81 -32.24
N VAL A 10 -21.18 -9.38 -30.98
CA VAL A 10 -20.07 -8.77 -30.25
C VAL A 10 -19.13 -9.93 -29.95
N PHE A 11 -18.16 -10.11 -30.84
CA PHE A 11 -16.87 -10.63 -30.43
C PHE A 11 -16.34 -9.65 -29.37
N PHE A 12 -16.69 -9.87 -28.11
CA PHE A 12 -15.82 -9.52 -27.02
C PHE A 12 -14.63 -10.49 -27.14
N THR A 13 -13.70 -10.15 -28.02
CA THR A 13 -12.30 -10.54 -27.82
C THR A 13 -11.86 -9.84 -26.54
N ILE A 14 -12.28 -10.38 -25.38
CA ILE A 14 -11.49 -10.24 -24.18
C ILE A 14 -10.26 -11.07 -24.51
N ASN A 15 -9.26 -10.38 -25.05
CA ASN A 15 -7.89 -10.78 -24.83
C ASN A 15 -7.76 -10.90 -23.30
N PHE A 16 -7.96 -12.10 -22.74
CA PHE A 16 -7.24 -12.53 -21.55
C PHE A 16 -5.78 -12.79 -21.96
N GLY A 17 -5.17 -11.83 -22.67
CA GLY A 17 -3.75 -11.60 -22.52
C GLY A 17 -3.54 -11.32 -21.03
N LEU A 18 -2.42 -11.79 -20.51
CA LEU A 18 -1.91 -11.50 -19.18
C LEU A 18 -1.72 -9.99 -19.01
N ASN A 19 -2.82 -9.23 -18.97
CA ASN A 19 -2.82 -7.82 -18.67
C ASN A 19 -2.54 -7.72 -17.17
N ALA A 20 -1.75 -6.70 -16.84
CA ALA A 20 -1.52 -6.27 -15.47
C ALA A 20 -2.86 -6.17 -14.69
N TYR A 21 -2.78 -6.19 -13.37
CA TYR A 21 -3.93 -5.90 -12.52
C TYR A 21 -3.61 -4.65 -11.72
N THR A 22 -3.56 -3.52 -12.43
CA THR A 22 -3.30 -2.20 -11.87
C THR A 22 -4.48 -1.70 -11.04
N LEU A 23 -4.27 -0.66 -10.24
CA LEU A 23 -5.34 0.00 -9.50
C LEU A 23 -6.43 0.52 -10.44
N ARG A 24 -6.04 1.05 -11.60
CA ARG A 24 -6.99 1.54 -12.60
C ARG A 24 -7.85 0.41 -13.15
N GLU A 25 -7.25 -0.74 -13.46
CA GLU A 25 -7.99 -1.93 -13.93
C GLU A 25 -8.93 -2.49 -12.86
N ASN A 26 -8.48 -2.56 -11.60
CA ASN A 26 -9.35 -2.96 -10.49
C ASN A 26 -10.56 -2.02 -10.34
N VAL A 27 -10.33 -0.71 -10.35
CA VAL A 27 -11.40 0.30 -10.29
C VAL A 27 -12.34 0.18 -11.48
N GLN A 28 -11.79 0.04 -12.69
CA GLN A 28 -12.56 -0.15 -13.93
C GLN A 28 -13.46 -1.38 -13.84
N GLU A 29 -12.90 -2.54 -13.53
CA GLU A 29 -13.65 -3.80 -13.48
C GLU A 29 -14.70 -3.79 -12.37
N THR A 30 -14.38 -3.23 -11.21
CA THR A 30 -15.27 -3.21 -10.05
C THR A 30 -16.47 -2.28 -10.26
N LEU A 31 -16.24 -1.10 -10.83
CA LEU A 31 -17.26 -0.06 -10.96
C LEU A 31 -18.09 -0.21 -12.24
N SER A 32 -17.50 -0.65 -13.35
CA SER A 32 -18.24 -0.89 -14.61
C SER A 32 -19.33 -1.95 -14.43
N LYS A 33 -19.04 -3.04 -13.70
CA LYS A 33 -20.02 -4.09 -13.34
C LYS A 33 -21.20 -3.56 -12.51
N ARG A 34 -21.05 -2.39 -11.90
CA ARG A 34 -22.08 -1.71 -11.08
C ARG A 34 -22.78 -0.58 -11.82
N GLY A 35 -22.49 -0.39 -13.11
CA GLY A 35 -23.12 0.63 -13.94
C GLY A 35 -22.67 2.05 -13.63
N VAL A 36 -21.52 2.23 -12.96
CA VAL A 36 -20.93 3.56 -12.72
C VAL A 36 -20.43 4.14 -14.05
N LYS A 37 -20.67 5.43 -14.28
CA LYS A 37 -20.25 6.11 -15.51
C LYS A 37 -18.73 6.18 -15.62
N GLN A 38 -18.18 5.99 -16.83
CA GLN A 38 -16.74 6.00 -17.08
C GLN A 38 -16.04 7.24 -16.53
N SER A 39 -16.62 8.43 -16.69
CA SER A 39 -16.05 9.67 -16.15
C SER A 39 -15.86 9.66 -14.63
N VAL A 40 -16.74 8.96 -13.89
CA VAL A 40 -16.62 8.80 -12.43
C VAL A 40 -15.61 7.70 -12.10
N ILE A 41 -15.50 6.66 -12.94
CA ILE A 41 -14.50 5.60 -12.79
C ILE A 41 -13.08 6.18 -12.93
N ASP A 42 -12.84 6.96 -13.98
CA ASP A 42 -11.55 7.59 -14.24
C ASP A 42 -11.14 8.50 -13.08
N GLU A 43 -12.05 9.40 -12.65
CA GLU A 43 -11.83 10.31 -11.53
C GLU A 43 -11.60 9.56 -10.20
N THR A 44 -12.24 8.39 -10.03
CA THR A 44 -12.02 7.53 -8.84
C THR A 44 -10.64 6.91 -8.85
N ALA A 45 -10.19 6.42 -10.01
CA ALA A 45 -8.88 5.81 -10.14
C ALA A 45 -7.77 6.83 -9.87
N ASP A 46 -7.88 8.03 -10.45
CA ASP A 46 -6.95 9.14 -10.21
C ASP A 46 -6.93 9.52 -8.73
N PHE A 47 -8.09 9.74 -8.12
CA PHE A 47 -8.18 10.07 -6.70
C PHE A 47 -7.52 9.00 -5.81
N LEU A 48 -7.76 7.72 -6.07
CA LEU A 48 -7.20 6.65 -5.23
C LEU A 48 -5.67 6.53 -5.39
N LEU A 49 -5.13 6.76 -6.59
CA LEU A 49 -3.68 6.82 -6.81
C LEU A 49 -3.06 8.00 -6.06
N ASP A 50 -3.61 9.20 -6.26
CA ASP A 50 -3.01 10.44 -5.74
C ASP A 50 -3.17 10.57 -4.22
N SER A 51 -4.29 10.08 -3.65
CA SER A 51 -4.58 10.20 -2.21
C SER A 51 -3.55 9.51 -1.31
N ARG A 52 -2.77 8.55 -1.84
CA ARG A 52 -1.68 7.90 -1.10
C ARG A 52 -0.48 8.84 -0.91
N GLY A 53 -0.26 9.77 -1.84
CA GLY A 53 0.80 10.76 -1.78
C GLY A 53 0.46 11.99 -0.95
N GLU A 54 -0.81 12.23 -0.71
CA GLU A 54 -1.31 13.37 0.08
C GLU A 54 -1.40 13.07 1.59
N MET A 55 -1.01 11.86 2.00
CA MET A 55 -1.14 11.39 3.37
C MET A 55 0.22 11.03 3.95
N SER A 56 0.56 11.65 5.09
CA SER A 56 1.75 11.28 5.85
C SER A 56 1.68 9.84 6.38
N ILE A 57 2.84 9.21 6.66
CA ILE A 57 2.91 7.85 7.24
C ILE A 57 2.06 7.76 8.52
N ILE A 58 2.14 8.80 9.36
CA ILE A 58 1.18 9.05 10.44
C ILE A 58 0.36 10.29 10.02
N PRO A 59 -0.87 10.08 9.53
CA PRO A 59 -1.64 11.15 8.90
C PRO A 59 -2.03 12.26 9.87
N GLN A 60 -2.00 13.51 9.41
CA GLN A 60 -2.49 14.66 10.17
C GLN A 60 -4.00 14.89 9.93
N GLN A 61 -4.69 15.53 10.87
CA GLN A 61 -6.15 15.69 10.80
C GLN A 61 -6.61 16.50 9.58
N ASN A 62 -5.87 17.54 9.19
CA ASN A 62 -6.17 18.33 8.00
C ASN A 62 -5.99 17.54 6.68
N GLU A 63 -4.98 16.67 6.60
CA GLU A 63 -4.77 15.76 5.46
C GLU A 63 -5.96 14.79 5.34
N ILE A 64 -6.36 14.19 6.47
CA ILE A 64 -7.52 13.30 6.56
C ILE A 64 -8.81 14.01 6.12
N ASP A 65 -9.04 15.22 6.62
CA ASP A 65 -10.25 16.00 6.35
C ASP A 65 -10.40 16.35 4.87
N SER A 66 -9.32 16.84 4.25
CA SER A 66 -9.30 17.16 2.82
C SER A 66 -9.65 15.95 1.94
N LEU A 67 -9.06 14.79 2.26
CA LEU A 67 -9.28 13.54 1.54
C LEU A 67 -10.71 13.00 1.75
N ILE A 68 -11.27 13.13 2.95
CA ILE A 68 -12.67 12.78 3.23
C ILE A 68 -13.61 13.66 2.41
N ASP A 69 -13.40 14.98 2.37
CA ASP A 69 -14.29 15.90 1.66
C ASP A 69 -14.33 15.63 0.15
N ARG A 70 -13.17 15.33 -0.44
CA ARG A 70 -13.05 14.92 -1.84
C ARG A 70 -13.71 13.57 -2.10
N ALA A 71 -13.47 12.58 -1.25
CA ALA A 71 -14.09 11.26 -1.37
C ALA A 71 -15.62 11.32 -1.19
N GLU A 72 -16.14 12.08 -0.23
CA GLU A 72 -17.58 12.29 -0.08
C GLU A 72 -18.19 12.98 -1.31
N THR A 73 -17.46 13.91 -1.94
CA THR A 73 -17.88 14.57 -3.19
C THR A 73 -17.95 13.59 -4.36
N LEU A 74 -16.95 12.71 -4.52
CA LEU A 74 -16.98 11.64 -5.52
C LEU A 74 -18.14 10.67 -5.29
N LEU A 75 -18.39 10.28 -4.04
CA LEU A 75 -19.49 9.38 -3.71
C LEU A 75 -20.87 9.99 -3.98
N LYS A 76 -21.00 11.32 -3.91
CA LYS A 76 -22.25 12.02 -4.30
C LYS A 76 -22.50 11.97 -5.80
N LYS A 77 -21.45 11.92 -6.64
CA LYS A 77 -21.59 11.78 -8.09
C LYS A 77 -22.19 10.43 -8.48
N ASP A 78 -21.81 9.37 -7.78
CA ASP A 78 -22.42 8.05 -7.94
C ASP A 78 -22.38 7.23 -6.63
N LYS A 79 -23.56 6.95 -6.06
CA LYS A 79 -23.68 6.19 -4.80
C LYS A 79 -23.30 4.72 -4.95
N ASN A 80 -23.15 4.21 -6.16
CA ASN A 80 -22.69 2.84 -6.43
C ASN A 80 -21.16 2.76 -6.50
N ASN A 81 -20.45 3.87 -6.28
CA ASN A 81 -18.99 3.89 -6.20
C ASN A 81 -18.48 3.21 -4.92
N ILE A 82 -18.41 1.87 -4.98
CA ILE A 82 -18.03 1.05 -3.82
C ILE A 82 -16.57 1.26 -3.40
N MET A 83 -15.68 1.55 -4.35
CA MET A 83 -14.26 1.81 -4.08
C MET A 83 -14.10 3.02 -3.15
N ILE A 84 -14.83 4.10 -3.43
CA ILE A 84 -14.83 5.30 -2.57
C ILE A 84 -15.51 5.05 -1.22
N LYS A 85 -16.56 4.22 -1.15
CA LYS A 85 -17.15 3.83 0.15
C LYS A 85 -16.13 3.09 1.02
N GLN A 86 -15.44 2.11 0.46
CA GLN A 86 -14.40 1.35 1.17
C GLN A 86 -13.25 2.26 1.62
N TYR A 87 -12.80 3.17 0.75
CA TYR A 87 -11.82 4.20 1.10
C TYR A 87 -12.30 5.06 2.28
N LEU A 88 -13.52 5.60 2.22
CA LEU A 88 -14.11 6.41 3.29
C LEU A 88 -14.18 5.67 4.64
N SER A 89 -14.49 4.36 4.63
CA SER A 89 -14.49 3.55 5.87
C SER A 89 -13.13 3.64 6.57
N SER A 90 -12.04 3.45 5.83
CA SER A 90 -10.68 3.55 6.37
C SER A 90 -10.32 4.98 6.81
N MET A 91 -10.77 6.00 6.07
CA MET A 91 -10.50 7.39 6.40
C MET A 91 -11.22 7.86 7.65
N TYR A 92 -12.48 7.45 7.85
CA TYR A 92 -13.20 7.75 9.07
C TYR A 92 -12.57 7.11 10.31
N LEU A 93 -12.03 5.89 10.17
CA LEU A 93 -11.27 5.27 11.25
C LEU A 93 -9.99 6.06 11.58
N LYS A 94 -9.24 6.49 10.56
CA LYS A 94 -8.05 7.34 10.74
C LYS A 94 -8.39 8.69 11.38
N LYS A 95 -9.51 9.30 11.00
CA LYS A 95 -10.02 10.54 11.61
C LYS A 95 -10.30 10.34 13.10
N GLY A 96 -10.83 9.18 13.45
CA GLY A 96 -11.14 8.80 14.83
C GLY A 96 -12.34 9.53 15.41
N GLY A 97 -12.64 9.24 16.68
CA GLY A 97 -13.80 9.76 17.40
C GLY A 97 -15.10 9.01 17.09
N ASN A 98 -15.97 8.92 18.10
CA ASN A 98 -17.18 8.08 18.08
C ASN A 98 -18.05 8.26 16.83
N LYS A 99 -18.26 9.51 16.38
CA LYS A 99 -19.06 9.81 15.19
C LYS A 99 -18.48 9.20 13.92
N ASN A 100 -17.16 9.28 13.71
CA ASN A 100 -16.52 8.75 12.51
C ASN A 100 -16.39 7.24 12.59
N ASN A 101 -16.12 6.67 13.78
CA ASN A 101 -16.13 5.23 13.98
C ASN A 101 -17.50 4.62 13.63
N LEU A 102 -18.61 5.28 14.00
CA LEU A 102 -19.97 4.85 13.61
C LEU A 102 -20.19 4.95 12.10
N LYS A 103 -19.65 5.97 11.42
CA LYS A 103 -19.70 6.05 9.95
C LYS A 103 -18.97 4.88 9.30
N ALA A 104 -17.75 4.56 9.77
CA ALA A 104 -16.98 3.43 9.28
C ALA A 104 -17.69 2.09 9.53
N GLN A 105 -18.24 1.91 10.74
CA GLN A 105 -19.02 0.72 11.11
C GLN A 105 -20.17 0.50 10.13
N LYS A 106 -20.98 1.55 9.88
CA LYS A 106 -22.13 1.46 8.98
C LYS A 106 -21.72 1.02 7.58
N ILE A 107 -20.62 1.58 7.05
CA ILE A 107 -20.10 1.17 5.73
C ILE A 107 -19.70 -0.31 5.75
N ASN A 108 -19.00 -0.77 6.79
CA ASN A 108 -18.58 -2.17 6.89
C ASN A 108 -19.79 -3.13 7.01
N GLU A 109 -20.83 -2.75 7.76
CA GLU A 109 -22.08 -3.53 7.86
C GLU A 109 -22.85 -3.60 6.54
N GLU A 110 -22.82 -2.52 5.74
CA GLU A 110 -23.34 -2.53 4.38
C GLU A 110 -22.51 -3.45 3.47
N ASN A 111 -21.18 -3.37 3.53
CA ASN A 111 -20.26 -4.19 2.74
C ASN A 111 -20.41 -5.69 3.04
N LEU A 112 -20.67 -6.08 4.29
CA LEU A 112 -20.91 -7.48 4.66
C LEU A 112 -22.12 -8.09 3.95
N LYS A 113 -23.10 -7.27 3.54
CA LYS A 113 -24.33 -7.67 2.86
C LYS A 113 -24.22 -7.60 1.33
N ASP A 114 -23.21 -6.90 0.81
CA ASP A 114 -23.00 -6.75 -0.62
C ASP A 114 -22.39 -8.02 -1.22
N LYS A 115 -23.14 -8.67 -2.13
CA LYS A 115 -22.72 -9.88 -2.83
C LYS A 115 -21.64 -9.65 -3.89
N GLY A 116 -21.44 -8.41 -4.30
CA GLY A 116 -20.41 -8.03 -5.26
C GLY A 116 -19.05 -7.72 -4.62
N ILE A 117 -18.93 -7.80 -3.29
CA ILE A 117 -17.67 -7.64 -2.57
C ILE A 117 -17.18 -9.03 -2.15
N THR A 118 -15.88 -9.28 -2.32
CA THR A 118 -15.29 -10.59 -1.99
C THR A 118 -15.41 -10.87 -0.49
N ASP A 119 -15.41 -12.15 -0.13
CA ASP A 119 -15.39 -12.54 1.29
C ASP A 119 -14.11 -12.06 1.99
N PHE A 120 -12.98 -12.03 1.27
CA PHE A 120 -11.74 -11.50 1.81
C PHE A 120 -11.85 -10.00 2.12
N ASP A 121 -12.29 -9.18 1.19
CA ASP A 121 -12.37 -7.71 1.38
C ASP A 121 -13.29 -7.35 2.54
N LYS A 122 -14.48 -7.95 2.59
CA LYS A 122 -15.47 -7.59 3.63
C LYS A 122 -15.05 -8.10 5.01
N TRP A 123 -14.48 -9.29 5.13
CA TRP A 123 -14.02 -9.81 6.42
C TRP A 123 -12.74 -9.13 6.88
N SER A 124 -11.79 -8.84 5.99
CA SER A 124 -10.55 -8.15 6.36
C SER A 124 -10.82 -6.72 6.80
N ALA A 125 -11.60 -5.94 6.03
CA ALA A 125 -11.97 -4.57 6.40
C ALA A 125 -12.73 -4.51 7.74
N THR A 126 -13.67 -5.45 7.96
CA THR A 126 -14.44 -5.50 9.21
C THR A 126 -13.58 -5.95 10.40
N GLY A 127 -12.73 -6.95 10.21
CA GLY A 127 -11.79 -7.42 11.23
C GLY A 127 -10.81 -6.32 11.65
N LEU A 128 -10.21 -5.64 10.67
CA LEU A 128 -9.31 -4.51 10.91
C LEU A 128 -10.01 -3.33 11.59
N TYR A 129 -11.27 -3.04 11.22
CA TYR A 129 -12.09 -2.05 11.95
C TYR A 129 -12.20 -2.40 13.44
N TYR A 130 -12.62 -3.63 13.77
CA TYR A 130 -12.75 -4.03 15.17
C TYR A 130 -11.40 -4.05 15.89
N TYR A 131 -10.33 -4.41 15.21
CA TYR A 131 -8.98 -4.39 15.76
C TYR A 131 -8.57 -2.97 16.16
N GLN A 132 -8.77 -2.00 15.27
CA GLN A 132 -8.38 -0.60 15.47
C GLN A 132 -9.17 0.07 16.61
N ILE A 133 -10.43 -0.31 16.84
CA ILE A 133 -11.23 0.22 17.95
C ILE A 133 -11.04 -0.57 19.27
N GLY A 134 -10.11 -1.54 19.30
CA GLY A 134 -9.77 -2.31 20.50
C GLY A 134 -10.65 -3.54 20.77
N GLU A 135 -11.62 -3.83 19.89
CA GLU A 135 -12.54 -4.97 19.97
C GLU A 135 -11.90 -6.26 19.43
N LYS A 136 -10.73 -6.62 19.99
CA LYS A 136 -9.86 -7.69 19.47
C LYS A 136 -10.55 -9.05 19.33
N LYS A 137 -11.49 -9.39 20.24
CA LYS A 137 -12.26 -10.64 20.15
C LYS A 137 -13.14 -10.68 18.90
N LYS A 138 -13.88 -9.58 18.62
CA LYS A 138 -14.70 -9.46 17.41
C LYS A 138 -13.84 -9.46 16.16
N ALA A 139 -12.68 -8.79 16.20
CA ALA A 139 -11.73 -8.81 15.08
C ALA A 139 -11.30 -10.25 14.75
N GLN A 140 -10.95 -11.03 15.78
CA GLN A 140 -10.51 -12.41 15.61
C GLN A 140 -11.56 -13.31 14.94
N GLU A 141 -12.85 -13.12 15.25
CA GLU A 141 -13.93 -13.88 14.58
C GLU A 141 -13.92 -13.72 13.05
N TYR A 142 -13.54 -12.54 12.53
CA TYR A 142 -13.41 -12.33 11.08
C TYR A 142 -12.09 -12.89 10.54
N PHE A 143 -11.00 -12.73 11.27
CA PHE A 143 -9.71 -13.28 10.87
C PHE A 143 -9.72 -14.82 10.83
N ASP A 144 -10.44 -15.47 11.75
CA ASP A 144 -10.62 -16.93 11.76
C ASP A 144 -11.45 -17.41 10.56
N LYS A 145 -12.48 -16.66 10.14
CA LYS A 145 -13.24 -16.97 8.92
C LYS A 145 -12.35 -16.93 7.68
N ILE A 146 -11.47 -15.94 7.58
CA ILE A 146 -10.49 -15.83 6.49
C ILE A 146 -9.52 -17.01 6.56
N LYS A 147 -8.97 -17.29 7.74
CA LYS A 147 -8.02 -18.38 7.94
C LYS A 147 -8.61 -19.75 7.58
N GLU A 148 -9.85 -20.02 7.95
CA GLU A 148 -10.51 -21.29 7.60
C GLU A 148 -10.81 -21.37 6.10
N LYS A 149 -11.39 -20.32 5.52
CA LYS A 149 -11.76 -20.30 4.10
C LYS A 149 -10.53 -20.42 3.18
N TYR A 150 -9.43 -19.78 3.55
CA TYR A 150 -8.21 -19.70 2.75
C TYR A 150 -7.04 -20.45 3.40
N LYS A 151 -7.31 -21.55 4.11
CA LYS A 151 -6.29 -22.32 4.85
C LYS A 151 -5.15 -22.84 3.99
N GLU A 152 -5.42 -23.14 2.72
CA GLU A 152 -4.41 -23.58 1.74
C GLU A 152 -3.63 -22.41 1.11
N LYS A 153 -3.96 -21.16 1.47
CA LYS A 153 -3.36 -19.92 0.94
C LYS A 153 -2.80 -19.08 2.10
N PRO A 154 -1.72 -19.52 2.78
CA PRO A 154 -1.20 -18.87 3.97
C PRO A 154 -0.78 -17.40 3.76
N ALA A 155 -0.44 -17.01 2.52
CA ALA A 155 -0.16 -15.64 2.15
C ALA A 155 -1.32 -14.66 2.46
N VAL A 156 -2.57 -15.11 2.33
CA VAL A 156 -3.75 -14.28 2.57
C VAL A 156 -3.84 -13.85 4.03
N TYR A 157 -3.57 -14.77 4.95
CA TYR A 157 -3.55 -14.46 6.37
C TYR A 157 -2.28 -13.69 6.78
N ASN A 158 -1.13 -14.01 6.19
CA ASN A 158 0.11 -13.23 6.41
C ASN A 158 -0.06 -11.75 6.04
N LEU A 159 -0.80 -11.43 4.97
CA LEU A 159 -1.10 -10.05 4.58
C LEU A 159 -1.85 -9.30 5.70
N ILE A 160 -2.82 -9.96 6.35
CA ILE A 160 -3.55 -9.37 7.49
C ILE A 160 -2.63 -9.15 8.68
N GLU A 161 -1.79 -10.15 9.01
CA GLU A 161 -0.86 -10.05 10.14
C GLU A 161 0.16 -8.92 9.95
N ILE A 162 0.65 -8.71 8.72
CA ILE A 162 1.51 -7.57 8.38
C ILE A 162 0.81 -6.25 8.72
N VAL A 163 -0.44 -6.07 8.29
CA VAL A 163 -1.20 -4.84 8.57
C VAL A 163 -1.45 -4.67 10.07
N ILE A 164 -1.72 -5.75 10.80
CA ILE A 164 -1.87 -5.72 12.27
C ILE A 164 -0.57 -5.28 12.93
N MET A 165 0.58 -5.79 12.50
CA MET A 165 1.89 -5.38 13.00
C MET A 165 2.14 -3.89 12.77
N ASP A 166 1.81 -3.38 11.58
CA ASP A 166 1.91 -1.94 11.28
C ASP A 166 1.00 -1.11 12.20
N ILE A 167 -0.25 -1.54 12.41
CA ILE A 167 -1.16 -0.88 13.33
C ILE A 167 -0.58 -0.86 14.74
N ASP A 168 -0.06 -1.99 15.25
CA ASP A 168 0.49 -2.07 16.60
C ASP A 168 1.75 -1.21 16.79
N ILE A 169 2.63 -1.12 15.78
CA ILE A 169 3.79 -0.21 15.80
C ILE A 169 3.35 1.25 15.86
N LEU A 170 2.35 1.62 15.07
CA LEU A 170 1.94 3.01 14.89
C LEU A 170 0.94 3.52 15.95
N ARG A 171 0.22 2.61 16.64
CA ARG A 171 -0.94 2.95 17.49
C ARG A 171 -0.67 4.05 18.50
N ASP A 172 0.48 4.00 19.16
CA ASP A 172 0.79 4.85 20.30
C ASP A 172 1.62 6.10 19.88
N SER A 173 1.81 6.31 18.56
CA SER A 173 2.65 7.37 18.00
C SER A 173 1.81 8.55 17.51
N GLN A 174 2.13 9.77 17.98
CA GLN A 174 1.43 10.99 17.54
C GLN A 174 1.76 11.39 16.10
N ASN A 175 3.01 11.24 15.71
CA ASN A 175 3.52 11.53 14.38
C ASN A 175 4.79 10.70 14.12
N PHE A 176 5.23 10.65 12.86
CA PHE A 176 6.37 9.82 12.47
C PHE A 176 7.67 10.25 13.16
N SER A 177 7.91 11.54 13.36
CA SER A 177 9.11 12.04 14.06
C SER A 177 9.17 11.54 15.51
N GLN A 178 8.06 11.55 16.23
CA GLN A 178 7.99 11.02 17.60
C GLN A 178 8.26 9.51 17.63
N LEU A 179 7.71 8.75 16.68
CA LEU A 179 8.01 7.32 16.55
C LEU A 179 9.52 7.07 16.40
N ILE A 180 10.19 7.84 15.53
CA ILE A 180 11.64 7.72 15.32
C ILE A 180 12.41 8.06 16.60
N VAL A 181 12.08 9.18 17.27
CA VAL A 181 12.75 9.59 18.51
C VAL A 181 12.54 8.56 19.61
N ASP A 182 11.31 8.09 19.83
CA ASP A 182 11.01 7.06 20.82
C ASP A 182 11.79 5.78 20.55
N THR A 183 11.85 5.37 19.28
CA THR A 183 12.56 4.15 18.87
C THR A 183 14.06 4.29 19.09
N ALA A 184 14.64 5.46 18.80
CA ALA A 184 16.07 5.72 18.98
C ALA A 184 16.48 5.85 20.46
N THR A 185 15.58 6.34 21.32
CA THR A 185 15.88 6.64 22.73
C THR A 185 15.45 5.54 23.70
N ASN A 186 14.61 4.58 23.26
CA ASN A 186 14.12 3.47 24.07
C ASN A 186 14.61 2.14 23.50
N GLU A 187 15.66 1.57 24.09
CA GLU A 187 16.27 0.32 23.65
C GLU A 187 15.28 -0.86 23.60
N LYS A 188 14.34 -0.93 24.55
CA LYS A 188 13.32 -1.98 24.57
C LYS A 188 12.39 -1.85 23.36
N LYS A 189 11.90 -0.64 23.08
CA LYS A 189 11.05 -0.35 21.92
C LYS A 189 11.80 -0.61 20.61
N MET A 190 13.08 -0.26 20.54
CA MET A 190 13.95 -0.55 19.39
C MET A 190 14.02 -2.05 19.12
N LYS A 191 14.32 -2.87 20.14
CA LYS A 191 14.39 -4.33 20.01
C LYS A 191 13.05 -4.93 19.57
N GLU A 192 11.95 -4.46 20.14
CA GLU A 192 10.60 -4.90 19.77
C GLU A 192 10.29 -4.60 18.29
N ILE A 193 10.54 -3.37 17.82
CA ILE A 193 10.34 -2.99 16.42
C ILE A 193 11.25 -3.79 15.49
N GLN A 194 12.50 -4.06 15.87
CA GLN A 194 13.42 -4.88 15.08
C GLN A 194 12.92 -6.33 14.94
N GLU A 195 12.41 -6.93 16.02
CA GLU A 195 11.83 -8.28 15.98
C GLU A 195 10.57 -8.34 15.12
N ILE A 196 9.69 -7.34 15.25
CA ILE A 196 8.49 -7.23 14.42
C ILE A 196 8.89 -7.07 12.94
N SER A 197 9.85 -6.20 12.64
CA SER A 197 10.32 -5.95 11.28
C SER A 197 10.89 -7.23 10.63
N LYS A 198 11.65 -8.05 11.38
CA LYS A 198 12.16 -9.34 10.87
C LYS A 198 11.02 -10.29 10.51
N LYS A 199 10.03 -10.44 11.40
CA LYS A 199 8.83 -11.26 11.16
C LYS A 199 8.03 -10.75 9.96
N GLN A 200 7.88 -9.43 9.85
CA GLN A 200 7.19 -8.78 8.74
C GLN A 200 7.87 -9.09 7.41
N VAL A 201 9.21 -9.03 7.34
CA VAL A 201 9.99 -9.35 6.12
C VAL A 201 9.81 -10.81 5.70
N GLU A 202 9.84 -11.75 6.63
CA GLU A 202 9.60 -13.17 6.33
C GLU A 202 8.21 -13.42 5.75
N LYS A 203 7.19 -12.81 6.36
CA LYS A 203 5.80 -12.87 5.86
C LYS A 203 5.67 -12.20 4.50
N MET A 204 6.31 -11.03 4.33
CA MET A 204 6.22 -10.23 3.12
C MET A 204 6.78 -10.97 1.89
N LYS A 205 7.83 -11.78 2.05
CA LYS A 205 8.34 -12.64 0.97
C LYS A 205 7.26 -13.60 0.48
N ILE A 206 6.58 -14.30 1.41
CA ILE A 206 5.50 -15.23 1.09
C ILE A 206 4.32 -14.52 0.41
N VAL A 207 3.94 -13.35 0.93
CA VAL A 207 2.86 -12.53 0.37
C VAL A 207 3.20 -12.07 -1.05
N LYS A 208 4.38 -11.48 -1.24
CA LYS A 208 4.85 -11.01 -2.55
C LYS A 208 4.84 -12.15 -3.57
N ASP A 209 5.42 -13.30 -3.24
CA ASP A 209 5.52 -14.44 -4.16
C ASP A 209 4.14 -14.97 -4.57
N PHE A 210 3.22 -15.04 -3.61
CA PHE A 210 1.84 -15.45 -3.88
C PHE A 210 1.11 -14.49 -4.84
N PHE A 211 1.30 -13.18 -4.68
CA PHE A 211 0.67 -12.16 -5.52
C PHE A 211 1.43 -11.83 -6.81
N GLN A 212 2.43 -12.62 -7.20
CA GLN A 212 2.97 -12.56 -8.57
C GLN A 212 1.98 -13.11 -9.61
N SER A 213 1.01 -13.92 -9.19
CA SER A 213 -0.04 -14.46 -10.07
C SER A 213 -1.18 -13.45 -10.28
N GLU A 214 -1.55 -13.19 -11.53
CA GLU A 214 -2.73 -12.40 -11.90
C GLU A 214 -4.02 -12.97 -11.32
N GLU A 215 -4.14 -14.30 -11.26
CA GLU A 215 -5.32 -14.96 -10.69
C GLU A 215 -5.46 -14.63 -9.21
N ASN A 216 -4.38 -14.78 -8.44
CA ASN A 216 -4.38 -14.46 -7.02
C ASN A 216 -4.62 -12.96 -6.79
N LYS A 217 -4.00 -12.09 -7.58
CA LYS A 217 -4.23 -10.65 -7.52
C LYS A 217 -5.70 -10.29 -7.71
N ARG A 218 -6.36 -10.84 -8.73
CA ARG A 218 -7.78 -10.60 -9.02
C ARG A 218 -8.70 -11.20 -7.97
N GLU A 219 -8.41 -12.40 -7.47
CA GLU A 219 -9.21 -13.05 -6.43
C GLU A 219 -9.27 -12.24 -5.13
N PHE A 220 -8.16 -11.61 -4.75
CA PHE A 220 -8.02 -10.89 -3.49
C PHE A 220 -7.97 -9.36 -3.64
N GLY A 221 -8.20 -8.83 -4.84
CA GLY A 221 -8.18 -7.37 -5.09
C GLY A 221 -6.81 -6.72 -4.89
N VAL A 222 -5.72 -7.48 -4.95
CA VAL A 222 -4.35 -6.99 -4.75
C VAL A 222 -3.79 -6.48 -6.07
N VAL A 223 -3.53 -5.18 -6.14
CA VAL A 223 -3.10 -4.50 -7.37
C VAL A 223 -1.58 -4.50 -7.53
N ASP A 224 -1.10 -4.34 -8.77
CA ASP A 224 0.34 -4.31 -9.07
C ASP A 224 1.11 -3.25 -8.29
N GLU A 225 0.51 -2.09 -8.07
CA GLU A 225 1.12 -1.01 -7.29
C GLU A 225 1.34 -1.40 -5.82
N LEU A 226 0.49 -2.27 -5.26
CA LEU A 226 0.64 -2.81 -3.92
C LEU A 226 1.71 -3.92 -3.87
N VAL A 227 1.79 -4.77 -4.91
CA VAL A 227 2.88 -5.75 -5.03
C VAL A 227 4.23 -5.05 -5.16
N TYR A 228 4.27 -3.92 -5.87
CA TYR A 228 5.45 -3.06 -5.92
C TYR A 228 5.81 -2.50 -4.54
N SER A 229 4.83 -2.10 -3.70
CA SER A 229 5.08 -1.71 -2.30
C SER A 229 5.80 -2.82 -1.51
N PHE A 230 5.38 -4.08 -1.70
CA PHE A 230 6.02 -5.22 -1.05
C PHE A 230 7.47 -5.41 -1.50
N ASP A 231 7.72 -5.24 -2.80
CA ASP A 231 9.08 -5.30 -3.36
C ASP A 231 9.97 -4.19 -2.80
N LEU A 232 9.46 -2.96 -2.72
CA LEU A 232 10.17 -1.83 -2.12
C LEU A 232 10.56 -2.10 -0.66
N LEU A 233 9.63 -2.59 0.17
CA LEU A 233 9.89 -2.89 1.58
C LEU A 233 10.95 -3.99 1.74
N LEU A 234 10.94 -5.02 0.88
CA LEU A 234 11.96 -6.07 0.89
C LEU A 234 13.33 -5.55 0.47
N ASN A 235 13.39 -4.70 -0.56
CA ASN A 235 14.64 -4.06 -0.99
C ASN A 235 15.21 -3.14 0.10
N LEU A 236 14.34 -2.39 0.82
CA LEU A 236 14.77 -1.60 1.97
C LEU A 236 15.38 -2.48 3.07
N SER A 237 14.71 -3.58 3.41
CA SER A 237 15.25 -4.53 4.39
C SER A 237 16.65 -5.00 3.99
N LYS A 238 16.87 -5.23 2.69
CA LYS A 238 18.19 -5.60 2.18
C LYS A 238 19.23 -4.49 2.30
N ILE A 239 18.85 -3.24 2.04
CA ILE A 239 19.72 -2.07 2.27
C ILE A 239 20.08 -1.96 3.75
N ASN A 240 19.12 -2.12 4.65
CA ASN A 240 19.39 -2.11 6.09
C ASN A 240 20.35 -3.24 6.48
N GLU A 241 20.19 -4.46 5.95
CA GLU A 241 21.16 -5.55 6.16
C GLU A 241 22.59 -5.16 5.70
N ILE A 242 22.73 -4.49 4.55
CA ILE A 242 24.03 -4.00 4.05
C ILE A 242 24.62 -3.01 5.05
N MET A 243 23.84 -2.02 5.50
CA MET A 243 24.26 -0.98 6.42
C MET A 243 24.71 -1.56 7.77
N GLN A 244 24.02 -2.58 8.29
CA GLN A 244 24.32 -3.20 9.58
C GLN A 244 25.61 -4.03 9.60
N LYS A 245 26.18 -4.44 8.45
CA LYS A 245 27.39 -5.28 8.41
C LYS A 245 28.63 -4.58 8.98
N ASP A 246 28.69 -3.26 8.85
CA ASP A 246 29.91 -2.47 9.05
C ASP A 246 29.70 -1.25 9.96
N LEU A 247 28.57 -1.21 10.68
CA LEU A 247 28.27 -0.14 11.63
C LEU A 247 29.37 -0.10 12.70
N LYS A 248 30.16 0.97 12.72
CA LYS A 248 31.17 1.19 13.76
C LYS A 248 30.49 1.50 15.11
N GLN A 249 31.21 1.32 16.21
CA GLN A 249 30.74 1.70 17.55
C GLN A 249 30.47 3.20 17.72
N ASP A 250 31.04 4.04 16.85
CA ASP A 250 30.85 5.50 16.81
C ASP A 250 29.67 5.94 15.91
N GLY A 251 29.00 5.00 15.24
CA GLY A 251 27.84 5.27 14.38
C GLY A 251 28.17 5.64 12.93
N GLU A 252 29.44 5.67 12.52
CA GLU A 252 29.81 5.96 11.13
C GLU A 252 29.79 4.71 10.24
N PHE A 253 29.27 4.86 9.01
CA PHE A 253 29.36 3.83 7.98
C PHE A 253 30.68 3.92 7.23
N LYS A 254 31.30 2.78 6.91
CA LYS A 254 32.45 2.75 6.01
C LYS A 254 32.01 3.19 4.60
N ILE A 255 32.85 3.93 3.89
CA ILE A 255 32.60 4.35 2.50
C ILE A 255 32.22 3.15 1.60
N LYS A 256 32.85 2.00 1.80
CA LYS A 256 32.52 0.76 1.04
C LYS A 256 31.06 0.33 1.25
N THR A 257 30.54 0.45 2.47
CA THR A 257 29.17 0.09 2.84
C THR A 257 28.17 1.09 2.23
N ILE A 258 28.50 2.39 2.26
CA ILE A 258 27.73 3.45 1.60
C ILE A 258 27.63 3.17 0.10
N LYS A 259 28.73 2.81 -0.55
CA LYS A 259 28.76 2.40 -1.98
C LYS A 259 27.89 1.18 -2.25
N GLU A 260 28.02 0.13 -1.45
CA GLU A 260 27.23 -1.10 -1.61
C GLU A 260 25.72 -0.80 -1.49
N ALA A 261 25.32 0.00 -0.50
CA ALA A 261 23.92 0.39 -0.30
C ALA A 261 23.37 1.26 -1.45
N THR A 262 24.12 2.28 -1.88
CA THR A 262 23.69 3.20 -2.94
C THR A 262 23.66 2.54 -4.31
N ASP A 263 24.66 1.71 -4.65
CA ASP A 263 24.63 0.93 -5.89
C ASP A 263 23.50 -0.10 -5.89
N TYR A 264 23.19 -0.71 -4.73
CA TYR A 264 22.03 -1.60 -4.60
C TYR A 264 20.71 -0.84 -4.80
N TYR A 265 20.55 0.33 -4.17
CA TYR A 265 19.38 1.19 -4.35
C TYR A 265 19.19 1.60 -5.82
N LEU A 266 20.26 2.10 -6.45
CA LEU A 266 20.21 2.56 -7.84
C LEU A 266 19.82 1.43 -8.80
N ARG A 267 20.30 0.20 -8.55
CA ARG A 267 20.01 -0.96 -9.39
C ARG A 267 18.60 -1.52 -9.18
N ASN A 268 18.22 -1.75 -7.92
CA ASN A 268 17.02 -2.56 -7.60
C ASN A 268 15.78 -1.71 -7.30
N ILE A 269 15.96 -0.44 -6.94
CA ILE A 269 14.87 0.49 -6.66
C ILE A 269 14.82 1.54 -7.76
N ALA A 270 15.80 2.43 -7.87
CA ALA A 270 15.72 3.59 -8.78
C ALA A 270 15.64 3.23 -10.28
N ASN A 271 16.09 2.03 -10.66
CA ASN A 271 16.00 1.48 -12.02
C ASN A 271 15.20 0.16 -12.09
N ASN A 272 14.29 -0.07 -11.14
CA ASN A 272 13.47 -1.28 -11.15
C ASN A 272 12.67 -1.41 -12.47
N GLU A 273 12.77 -2.57 -13.11
CA GLU A 273 12.13 -2.82 -14.39
C GLU A 273 10.60 -2.75 -14.29
N LYS A 274 10.02 -3.20 -13.17
CA LYS A 274 8.58 -3.24 -12.91
C LYS A 274 7.98 -1.88 -12.52
N MET A 275 8.82 -0.87 -12.29
CA MET A 275 8.38 0.48 -11.93
C MET A 275 7.53 1.12 -13.03
N THR A 276 6.42 1.73 -12.67
CA THR A 276 5.56 2.53 -13.56
C THR A 276 5.27 3.88 -12.91
N GLU A 277 4.72 4.84 -13.66
CA GLU A 277 4.31 6.12 -13.08
C GLU A 277 3.25 5.93 -11.99
N ASP A 278 2.26 5.06 -12.22
CA ASP A 278 1.22 4.75 -11.23
C ASP A 278 1.79 4.00 -10.01
N SER A 279 2.77 3.10 -10.18
CA SER A 279 3.42 2.44 -9.04
C SER A 279 4.18 3.44 -8.18
N ILE A 280 4.82 4.45 -8.80
CA ILE A 280 5.49 5.54 -8.09
C ILE A 280 4.48 6.46 -7.41
N LYS A 281 3.41 6.91 -8.09
CA LYS A 281 2.35 7.73 -7.47
C LYS A 281 1.75 7.04 -6.25
N TYR A 282 1.39 5.77 -6.39
CA TYR A 282 0.82 4.97 -5.29
C TYR A 282 1.77 4.84 -4.10
N ASN A 283 3.09 4.80 -4.35
CA ASN A 283 4.13 4.58 -3.34
C ASN A 283 4.97 5.82 -3.03
N ILE A 284 4.51 7.01 -3.42
CA ILE A 284 5.36 8.21 -3.48
C ILE A 284 5.95 8.60 -2.13
N ILE A 285 5.23 8.37 -1.03
CA ILE A 285 5.71 8.60 0.34
C ILE A 285 6.88 7.67 0.68
N LEU A 286 6.76 6.37 0.36
CA LEU A 286 7.81 5.39 0.62
C LEU A 286 9.04 5.65 -0.26
N GLU A 287 8.83 5.92 -1.54
CA GLU A 287 9.91 6.23 -2.49
C GLU A 287 10.69 7.49 -2.06
N ASN A 288 9.97 8.56 -1.69
CA ASN A 288 10.60 9.78 -1.18
C ASN A 288 11.35 9.55 0.13
N MET A 289 10.79 8.75 1.04
CA MET A 289 11.47 8.40 2.29
C MET A 289 12.79 7.68 2.00
N TYR A 290 12.79 6.71 1.10
CA TYR A 290 14.00 5.94 0.78
C TYR A 290 15.04 6.76 0.03
N LEU A 291 14.61 7.59 -0.92
CA LEU A 291 15.52 8.53 -1.58
C LEU A 291 16.19 9.44 -0.55
N ARG A 292 15.44 9.99 0.41
CA ARG A 292 15.99 10.82 1.49
C ARG A 292 17.01 10.06 2.36
N ILE A 293 16.73 8.80 2.70
CA ILE A 293 17.71 7.97 3.45
C ILE A 293 19.00 7.82 2.65
N MET A 294 18.92 7.56 1.33
CA MET A 294 20.12 7.44 0.49
C MET A 294 20.90 8.75 0.38
N VAL A 295 20.20 9.89 0.25
CA VAL A 295 20.82 11.22 0.19
C VAL A 295 21.53 11.56 1.50
N ILE A 296 20.91 11.28 2.65
CA ILE A 296 21.54 11.46 3.97
C ILE A 296 22.76 10.54 4.10
N LEU A 297 22.68 9.29 3.61
CA LEU A 297 23.78 8.34 3.71
C LEU A 297 25.06 8.81 2.99
N VAL A 298 24.93 9.57 1.90
CA VAL A 298 26.07 10.08 1.13
C VAL A 298 26.46 11.52 1.48
N SER A 299 25.71 12.22 2.34
CA SER A 299 25.87 13.67 2.54
C SER A 299 27.21 14.06 3.15
N ASP A 300 27.84 13.17 3.91
CA ASP A 300 29.06 13.45 4.65
C ASP A 300 30.33 13.31 3.80
N ASP A 301 30.22 12.78 2.57
CA ASP A 301 31.32 12.66 1.61
C ASP A 301 30.92 13.31 0.27
N GLU A 302 31.56 14.44 -0.05
CA GLU A 302 31.26 15.23 -1.25
C GLU A 302 31.42 14.42 -2.55
N LYS A 303 32.40 13.52 -2.60
CA LYS A 303 32.67 12.70 -3.78
C LYS A 303 31.58 11.65 -3.96
N GLU A 304 31.19 10.96 -2.89
CA GLU A 304 30.11 9.96 -2.93
C GLU A 304 28.76 10.61 -3.23
N SER A 305 28.49 11.78 -2.65
CA SER A 305 27.30 12.58 -2.94
C SER A 305 27.19 12.97 -4.41
N ALA A 306 28.29 13.49 -5.00
CA ALA A 306 28.34 13.86 -6.41
C ALA A 306 28.19 12.64 -7.34
N GLU A 307 28.81 11.52 -7.01
CA GLU A 307 28.69 10.27 -7.78
C GLU A 307 27.26 9.72 -7.76
N PHE A 308 26.66 9.66 -6.56
CA PHE A 308 25.28 9.19 -6.40
C PHE A 308 24.29 10.07 -7.17
N SER A 309 24.39 11.40 -7.03
CA SER A 309 23.51 12.36 -7.70
C SER A 309 23.55 12.19 -9.23
N LYS A 310 24.76 12.10 -9.80
CA LYS A 310 24.94 11.91 -11.25
C LYS A 310 24.35 10.59 -11.77
N LYS A 311 24.37 9.52 -10.96
CA LYS A 311 23.75 8.24 -11.32
C LYS A 311 22.22 8.32 -11.15
N LEU A 312 21.74 8.98 -10.10
CA LEU A 312 20.32 9.15 -9.81
C LEU A 312 19.62 9.97 -10.90
N GLU A 313 20.19 11.08 -11.37
CA GLU A 313 19.65 11.90 -12.46
C GLU A 313 19.39 11.11 -13.75
N LYS A 314 20.15 10.02 -13.96
CA LYS A 314 20.00 9.14 -15.12
C LYS A 314 19.00 8.01 -14.91
N SER A 315 18.53 7.82 -13.68
CA SER A 315 17.67 6.71 -13.29
C SER A 315 16.25 6.85 -13.83
N LYS A 316 15.54 5.72 -13.89
CA LYS A 316 14.12 5.67 -14.24
C LYS A 316 13.27 6.44 -13.22
N LEU A 317 13.55 6.29 -11.92
CA LEU A 317 12.84 6.99 -10.84
C LEU A 317 12.89 8.50 -11.00
N TYR A 318 14.08 9.06 -11.25
CA TYR A 318 14.26 10.51 -11.41
C TYR A 318 13.41 11.07 -12.55
N ARG A 319 13.40 10.39 -13.70
CA ARG A 319 12.57 10.79 -14.86
C ARG A 319 11.08 10.74 -14.56
N ILE A 320 10.63 9.83 -13.69
CA ILE A 320 9.23 9.78 -13.27
C ILE A 320 8.94 10.95 -12.33
N PHE A 321 9.80 11.21 -11.34
CA PHE A 321 9.64 12.38 -10.47
C PHE A 321 9.58 13.70 -11.25
N GLU A 322 10.45 13.90 -12.24
CA GLU A 322 10.40 15.08 -13.12
C GLU A 322 9.08 15.25 -13.89
N LYS A 323 8.36 14.15 -14.15
CA LYS A 323 7.04 14.19 -14.78
C LYS A 323 5.93 14.51 -13.78
N LEU A 324 6.06 14.02 -12.55
CA LEU A 324 5.08 14.23 -11.48
C LEU A 324 5.13 15.64 -10.91
N GLU A 325 6.25 16.36 -11.07
CA GLU A 325 6.41 17.76 -10.66
C GLU A 325 5.80 18.78 -11.65
N LYS A 326 5.40 18.35 -12.86
CA LYS A 326 4.86 19.22 -13.93
C LYS A 326 3.34 19.23 -13.97
#